data_AF-A0A925I9T7-F1
#
_entry.id   AF-A0A925I9T7-F1
#
_cell.length_a   1.000
_cell.length_b   1.000
_cell.length_c   1.000
_cell.angle_alpha   90.00
_cell.angle_beta   90.00
_cell.angle_gamma   90.00
#
_symmetry.space_group_name_H-M   'P 1'
#
loop_
_entity.id
_entity.type
_entity.pdbx_description
1 polymer ?
#
loop_
_entity_poly.entity_id
_entity_poly.type
_entity_poly.pdbx_seq_one_letter_code
_entity_poly.pdbx_strand_id
1 'polypeptide(L)'
;MKHFKFYSKKDILSLTKIRRYETRLGERVQHLKDGGEWPEGLQQSSAKYVLVGIPEDIGVKANLGSGGADTNWIPFLSEFLNTQSNDFFTGENVLLLGHFDFGDLKYLIENNAYSADELIDAYRHAVIAIDEEVEAIMKTIAASNKIPIIIGG
;
A
#
# COMPACT_ATOMS: atom_id res chain seq x y z
N MET A 1 -14.07 -2.19 -1.61
CA MET A 1 -12.95 -2.72 -0.81
C MET A 1 -13.06 -2.14 0.57
N LYS A 2 -13.01 -2.97 1.62
CA LYS A 2 -13.30 -2.52 2.99
C LYS A 2 -12.05 -1.87 3.62
N HIS A 3 -10.88 -2.47 3.40
CA HIS A 3 -9.65 -2.09 4.07
C HIS A 3 -8.67 -1.32 3.19
N PHE A 4 -9.06 -0.92 1.98
CA PHE A 4 -8.13 -0.23 1.06
C PHE A 4 -8.34 1.28 1.04
N LYS A 5 -7.27 2.03 1.28
CA LYS A 5 -7.23 3.49 1.23
C LYS A 5 -6.45 3.97 0.01
N PHE A 6 -7.15 4.61 -0.93
CA PHE A 6 -6.54 5.25 -2.09
C PHE A 6 -5.82 6.56 -1.71
N TYR A 7 -4.72 6.85 -2.39
CA TYR A 7 -4.02 8.14 -2.25
C TYR A 7 -4.50 9.15 -3.28
N SER A 8 -4.89 10.33 -2.81
CA SER A 8 -5.08 11.51 -3.65
C SER A 8 -3.76 12.27 -3.85
N LYS A 9 -3.76 13.22 -4.78
CA LYS A 9 -2.64 14.17 -4.92
C LYS A 9 -2.34 14.89 -3.61
N LYS A 10 -3.37 15.26 -2.86
CA LYS A 10 -3.23 15.99 -1.59
C LYS A 10 -2.49 15.15 -0.56
N ASP A 11 -2.82 13.87 -0.46
CA ASP A 11 -2.17 12.95 0.47
C ASP A 11 -0.69 12.78 0.12
N ILE A 12 -0.36 12.59 -1.17
CA ILE A 12 1.02 12.49 -1.65
C ILE A 12 1.83 13.76 -1.31
N LEU A 13 1.29 14.93 -1.65
CA LEU A 13 1.97 16.20 -1.42
C LEU A 13 2.13 16.49 0.08
N SER A 14 1.23 16.02 0.95
CA SER A 14 1.37 16.16 2.39
C SER A 14 2.59 15.43 2.97
N LEU A 15 3.06 14.38 2.28
CA LEU A 15 4.26 13.62 2.65
C LEU A 15 5.51 14.09 1.90
N THR A 16 5.35 15.02 0.95
CA THR A 16 6.43 15.50 0.08
C THR A 16 6.99 16.85 0.56
N LYS A 17 8.28 16.88 0.88
CA LYS A 17 9.02 18.06 1.33
C LYS A 17 9.54 18.83 0.12
N ILE A 18 8.66 19.66 -0.46
CA ILE A 18 8.99 20.50 -1.62
C ILE A 18 10.07 21.53 -1.24
N ARG A 19 11.08 21.69 -2.10
CA ARG A 19 12.18 22.65 -1.93
C ARG A 19 12.43 23.40 -3.23
N ARG A 20 12.94 24.63 -3.12
CA ARG A 20 13.37 25.39 -4.30
C ARG A 20 14.57 24.69 -4.95
N TYR A 21 14.58 24.69 -6.29
CA TYR A 21 15.67 24.16 -7.14
C TYR A 21 15.85 22.64 -7.10
N GLU A 22 14.85 21.90 -6.64
CA GLU A 22 14.82 20.44 -6.65
C GLU A 22 13.40 19.98 -7.00
N THR A 23 13.28 18.86 -7.70
CA THR A 23 12.00 18.16 -7.87
C THR A 23 12.07 16.83 -7.16
N ARG A 24 11.08 16.56 -6.30
CA ARG A 24 10.94 15.28 -5.58
C ARG A 24 10.03 14.34 -6.37
N LEU A 25 10.19 13.03 -6.16
CA LEU A 25 9.31 12.03 -6.79
C LEU A 25 7.85 12.24 -6.43
N GLY A 26 7.54 12.66 -5.20
CA GLY A 26 6.16 12.96 -4.77
C GLY A 26 5.48 14.07 -5.57
N GLU A 27 6.22 14.89 -6.30
CA GLU A 27 5.67 15.89 -7.21
C GLU A 27 5.33 15.31 -8.60
N ARG A 28 5.85 14.12 -8.93
CA ARG A 28 5.83 13.51 -10.26
C ARG A 28 5.10 12.18 -10.35
N VAL A 29 5.02 11.42 -9.25
CA VAL A 29 4.28 10.16 -9.22
C VAL A 29 2.82 10.37 -9.61
N GLN A 30 2.30 9.43 -10.38
CA GLN A 30 0.90 9.44 -10.77
C GLN A 30 0.01 9.00 -9.60
N HIS A 31 -1.24 9.43 -9.65
CA HIS A 31 -2.32 9.08 -8.74
C HIS A 31 -3.59 8.91 -9.58
N LEU A 32 -4.60 8.26 -9.01
CA LEU A 32 -5.91 8.18 -9.65
C LEU A 32 -6.52 9.57 -9.76
N LYS A 33 -7.19 9.84 -10.88
CA LYS A 33 -7.93 11.10 -11.07
C LYS A 33 -9.23 11.05 -10.28
N ASP A 34 -9.64 12.20 -9.75
CA ASP A 34 -10.88 12.32 -8.98
C ASP A 34 -12.12 11.97 -9.83
N GLY A 35 -13.09 11.30 -9.20
CA GLY A 35 -14.42 11.05 -9.77
C GLY A 35 -14.53 9.88 -10.75
N GLY A 36 -13.44 9.14 -11.03
CA GLY A 36 -13.46 7.91 -11.81
C GLY A 36 -13.46 6.65 -10.94
N GLU A 37 -13.91 5.54 -11.51
CA GLU A 37 -13.65 4.23 -10.94
C GLU A 37 -12.16 3.88 -11.09
N TRP A 38 -11.60 3.25 -10.06
CA TRP A 38 -10.16 3.04 -9.96
C TRP A 38 -9.59 2.04 -11.01
N PRO A 39 -10.29 0.98 -11.46
CA PRO A 39 -9.77 0.10 -12.51
C PRO A 39 -9.56 0.84 -13.83
N GLU A 40 -10.51 1.69 -14.21
CA GLU A 40 -10.44 2.55 -15.39
C GLU A 40 -9.32 3.58 -15.24
N GLY A 41 -9.17 4.14 -14.03
CA GLY A 41 -8.07 5.04 -13.69
C GLY A 41 -6.70 4.38 -13.88
N LEU A 42 -6.57 3.09 -13.54
CA LEU A 42 -5.37 2.31 -13.84
C LEU A 42 -5.18 2.18 -15.35
N GLN A 43 -6.17 1.70 -16.10
CA GLN A 43 -6.04 1.52 -17.55
C GLN A 43 -5.66 2.81 -18.29
N GLN A 44 -6.20 3.96 -17.86
CA GLN A 44 -5.90 5.27 -18.44
C GLN A 44 -4.54 5.84 -18.05
N SER A 45 -3.95 5.37 -16.94
CA SER A 45 -2.63 5.82 -16.51
C SER A 45 -1.54 5.28 -17.42
N SER A 46 -0.60 6.15 -17.80
CA SER A 46 0.61 5.75 -18.52
C SER A 46 1.68 5.09 -17.62
N ALA A 47 1.47 5.07 -16.31
CA ALA A 47 2.40 4.46 -15.37
C ALA A 47 2.50 2.95 -15.63
N LYS A 48 3.74 2.45 -15.66
CA LYS A 48 4.05 1.03 -15.84
C LYS A 48 3.96 0.27 -14.51
N TYR A 49 4.33 0.94 -13.42
CA TYR A 49 4.40 0.36 -12.08
C TYR A 49 3.28 0.92 -11.21
N VAL A 50 2.65 0.06 -10.42
CA VAL A 50 1.61 0.46 -9.45
C VAL A 50 2.11 0.12 -8.05
N LEU A 51 2.36 1.15 -7.25
CA LEU A 51 2.86 1.02 -5.89
C LEU A 51 1.70 0.88 -4.91
N VAL A 52 1.71 -0.19 -4.12
CA VAL A 52 0.70 -0.53 -3.12
C VAL A 52 1.36 -0.87 -1.79
N GLY A 53 0.83 -0.33 -0.70
CA GLY A 53 1.25 -0.65 0.66
C GLY A 53 0.42 -1.77 1.30
N ILE A 54 1.08 -2.68 2.01
CA ILE A 54 0.44 -3.67 2.89
C ILE A 54 1.08 -3.54 4.30
N PRO A 55 0.77 -2.47 5.05
CA PRO A 55 1.25 -2.31 6.42
C PRO A 55 0.53 -3.28 7.37
N GLU A 56 0.99 -4.52 7.39
CA GLU A 56 0.45 -5.59 8.23
C GLU A 56 1.59 -6.41 8.84
N ASP A 57 1.31 -7.03 10.01
CA ASP A 57 2.18 -8.05 10.61
C ASP A 57 1.43 -9.29 11.14
N ILE A 58 0.14 -9.43 10.81
CA ILE A 58 -0.71 -10.58 11.15
C ILE A 58 -0.17 -11.85 10.47
N GLY A 59 0.22 -11.81 9.19
CA GLY A 59 0.81 -12.97 8.49
C GLY A 59 2.14 -13.41 9.10
N VAL A 60 2.97 -12.45 9.54
CA VAL A 60 4.22 -12.74 10.26
C VAL A 60 3.93 -13.40 11.61
N LYS A 61 2.99 -12.86 12.39
CA LYS A 61 2.57 -13.40 13.70
C LYS A 61 1.89 -14.77 13.58
N ALA A 62 1.11 -15.01 12.53
CA ALA A 62 0.48 -16.31 12.24
C ALA A 62 1.51 -17.44 12.05
N ASN A 63 2.72 -17.06 11.59
CA ASN A 63 3.87 -17.94 11.43
C ASN A 63 4.82 -17.92 12.63
N LEU A 64 4.37 -17.42 13.79
CA LEU A 64 5.16 -17.30 15.03
C LEU A 64 6.39 -16.39 14.90
N GLY A 65 6.41 -15.52 13.89
CA GLY A 65 7.45 -14.53 13.70
C GLY A 65 7.28 -13.31 14.61
N SER A 66 8.33 -12.48 14.66
CA SER A 66 8.29 -11.19 15.35
C SER A 66 7.55 -10.15 14.51
N GLY A 67 6.56 -9.48 15.10
CA GLY A 67 5.81 -8.41 14.45
C GLY A 67 6.63 -7.13 14.19
N GLY A 68 5.96 -6.11 13.64
CA GLY A 68 6.54 -4.78 13.37
C GLY A 68 6.62 -4.40 11.89
N ALA A 69 6.31 -5.32 10.97
CA ALA A 69 6.30 -5.03 9.54
C ALA A 69 5.17 -4.04 9.14
N ASP A 70 4.11 -3.96 9.95
CA ASP A 70 3.03 -2.98 9.87
C ASP A 70 3.51 -1.53 9.95
N THR A 71 4.65 -1.29 10.61
CA THR A 71 5.19 0.06 10.79
C THR A 71 5.98 0.59 9.57
N ASN A 72 6.30 -0.26 8.59
CA ASN A 72 7.27 0.08 7.53
C ASN A 72 6.73 1.00 6.44
N TRP A 73 5.41 1.02 6.21
CA TRP A 73 4.83 1.71 5.06
C TRP A 73 5.05 3.23 5.08
N ILE A 74 4.77 3.89 6.20
CA ILE A 74 4.89 5.36 6.30
C ILE A 74 6.35 5.83 6.20
N PRO A 75 7.33 5.23 6.91
CA PRO A 75 8.75 5.55 6.72
C PRO A 75 9.22 5.35 5.28
N PHE A 76 8.89 4.21 4.67
CA PHE A 76 9.22 3.94 3.27
C PHE A 76 8.62 5.00 2.35
N LEU A 77 7.31 5.23 2.46
CA LEU A 77 6.60 6.14 1.56
C LEU A 77 7.13 7.56 1.71
N SER A 78 7.42 8.00 2.93
CA SER A 78 8.02 9.32 3.16
C SER A 78 9.38 9.43 2.47
N GLU A 79 10.27 8.46 2.63
CA GLU A 79 11.60 8.51 2.01
C GLU A 79 11.53 8.39 0.49
N PHE A 80 10.69 7.48 -0.03
CA PHE A 80 10.48 7.28 -1.45
C PHE A 80 9.97 8.57 -2.12
N LEU A 81 8.90 9.18 -1.60
CA LEU A 81 8.35 10.40 -2.19
C LEU A 81 9.33 11.59 -2.09
N ASN A 82 10.23 11.57 -1.10
CA ASN A 82 11.26 12.58 -0.92
C ASN A 82 12.58 12.24 -1.62
N THR A 83 12.67 11.18 -2.42
CA THR A 83 13.83 10.97 -3.30
C THR A 83 13.82 12.00 -4.43
N GLN A 84 15.01 12.42 -4.88
CA GLN A 84 15.14 13.37 -5.98
C GLN A 84 14.71 12.73 -7.31
N SER A 85 13.79 13.38 -8.01
CA SER A 85 13.49 13.09 -9.41
C SER A 85 14.70 13.47 -10.27
N ASN A 86 15.19 12.52 -11.07
CA ASN A 86 16.40 12.70 -11.89
C ASN A 86 16.22 12.06 -13.27
N ASP A 87 17.24 12.19 -14.11
CA ASP A 87 17.20 11.75 -15.52
C ASP A 87 17.00 10.23 -15.70
N PHE A 88 17.32 9.43 -14.68
CA PHE A 88 17.12 7.98 -14.69
C PHE A 88 15.79 7.56 -14.05
N PHE A 89 15.29 8.36 -13.12
CA PHE A 89 14.04 8.09 -12.42
C PHE A 89 13.24 9.37 -12.16
N THR A 90 12.32 9.66 -13.08
CA THR A 90 11.48 10.86 -13.04
C THR A 90 10.21 10.70 -12.19
N GLY A 91 9.87 9.48 -11.80
CA GLY A 91 8.67 9.15 -11.00
C GLY A 91 7.37 8.99 -11.80
N GLU A 92 7.29 9.49 -13.03
CA GLU A 92 6.07 9.45 -13.85
C GLU A 92 5.65 8.04 -14.26
N ASN A 93 6.58 7.09 -14.26
CA ASN A 93 6.32 5.69 -14.56
C ASN A 93 5.69 4.92 -13.39
N VAL A 94 5.51 5.56 -12.23
CA VAL A 94 4.92 4.99 -11.02
C VAL A 94 3.58 5.66 -10.71
N LEU A 95 2.56 4.85 -10.47
CA LEU A 95 1.29 5.28 -9.88
C LEU A 95 1.26 4.82 -8.43
N LEU A 96 1.14 5.75 -7.48
CA LEU A 96 0.87 5.40 -6.09
C LEU A 96 -0.63 5.20 -5.92
N LEU A 97 -1.04 3.95 -5.70
CA LEU A 97 -2.46 3.61 -5.64
C LEU A 97 -3.03 3.87 -4.25
N GLY A 98 -2.39 3.34 -3.22
CA GLY A 98 -3.01 3.20 -1.92
C GLY A 98 -2.23 2.30 -0.98
N HIS A 99 -2.83 2.05 0.18
CA HIS A 99 -2.41 1.00 1.09
C HIS A 99 -3.62 0.33 1.73
N PHE A 100 -3.42 -0.89 2.19
CA PHE A 100 -4.35 -1.56 3.07
C PHE A 100 -4.24 -1.04 4.51
N ASP A 101 -5.34 -1.09 5.25
CA ASP A 101 -5.43 -0.82 6.68
C ASP A 101 -6.29 -1.91 7.32
N PHE A 102 -5.62 -2.91 7.91
CA PHE A 102 -6.23 -4.02 8.63
C PHE A 102 -6.23 -3.81 10.15
N GLY A 103 -6.14 -2.55 10.61
CA GLY A 103 -6.08 -2.23 12.03
C GLY A 103 -7.31 -2.68 12.82
N ASP A 104 -8.50 -2.69 12.21
CA ASP A 104 -9.73 -3.19 12.83
C ASP A 104 -9.68 -4.70 13.06
N LEU A 105 -9.19 -5.45 12.08
CA LEU A 105 -9.01 -6.91 12.16
C LEU A 105 -7.99 -7.27 13.23
N LYS A 106 -6.84 -6.60 13.24
CA LYS A 106 -5.81 -6.75 14.28
C LYS A 106 -6.38 -6.47 15.68
N TYR A 107 -7.11 -5.37 15.84
CA TYR A 107 -7.75 -5.00 17.10
C TYR A 107 -8.74 -6.07 17.57
N LEU A 108 -9.60 -6.58 16.67
CA LEU A 108 -10.57 -7.61 17.02
C LEU A 108 -9.90 -8.91 17.49
N ILE A 109 -8.83 -9.35 16.81
CA ILE A 109 -8.12 -10.57 17.18
C ILE A 109 -7.45 -10.41 18.55
N GLU A 110 -6.70 -9.32 18.74
CA GLU A 110 -5.91 -9.09 19.94
C GLU A 110 -6.78 -8.84 21.20
N ASN A 111 -8.03 -8.40 21.04
CA ASN A 111 -8.96 -8.17 22.16
C ASN A 111 -9.95 -9.32 22.44
N ASN A 112 -10.08 -10.31 21.54
CA ASN A 112 -11.04 -11.41 21.72
C ASN A 112 -10.39 -12.79 21.88
N ALA A 113 -9.07 -12.92 21.67
CA ALA A 113 -8.36 -14.17 21.95
C ALA A 113 -8.06 -14.31 23.44
N TYR A 114 -8.44 -15.45 24.05
CA TYR A 114 -8.25 -15.71 25.47
C TYR A 114 -7.02 -16.58 25.77
N SER A 115 -6.45 -17.21 24.74
CA SER A 115 -5.23 -18.01 24.82
C SER A 115 -4.29 -17.77 23.65
N ALA A 116 -3.03 -18.19 23.79
CA ALA A 116 -2.02 -18.08 22.73
C ALA A 116 -2.41 -18.91 21.48
N ASP A 117 -2.97 -20.10 21.67
CA ASP A 117 -3.39 -20.96 20.56
C ASP A 117 -4.57 -20.35 19.79
N GLU A 118 -5.57 -19.83 20.50
CA GLU A 118 -6.70 -19.10 19.89
C GLU A 118 -6.22 -17.86 19.13
N LEU A 119 -5.23 -17.14 19.65
CA LEU A 119 -4.65 -15.96 19.01
C LEU A 119 -3.99 -16.33 17.68
N ILE A 120 -3.19 -17.39 17.66
CA ILE A 120 -2.50 -17.87 16.46
C ILE A 120 -3.51 -18.34 15.41
N ASP A 121 -4.53 -19.09 15.82
CA ASP A 121 -5.57 -19.57 14.90
C ASP A 121 -6.43 -18.41 14.36
N ALA A 122 -6.71 -17.39 15.18
CA ALA A 122 -7.38 -16.18 14.73
C ALA A 122 -6.54 -15.41 13.70
N TYR A 123 -5.22 -15.28 13.91
CA TYR A 123 -4.31 -14.70 12.91
C TYR A 123 -4.30 -15.50 11.61
N ARG A 124 -4.24 -16.84 11.67
CA ARG A 124 -4.28 -17.69 10.46
C ARG A 124 -5.57 -17.54 9.67
N HIS A 125 -6.72 -17.44 10.36
CA HIS A 125 -7.98 -17.17 9.68
C HIS A 125 -8.03 -15.78 9.07
N ALA A 126 -7.47 -14.77 9.74
CA ALA A 126 -7.40 -13.41 9.24
C ALA A 126 -6.56 -13.29 7.95
N VAL A 127 -5.47 -14.05 7.83
CA VAL A 127 -4.65 -14.11 6.61
C VAL A 127 -5.49 -14.47 5.38
N ILE A 128 -6.45 -15.38 5.50
CA ILE A 128 -7.33 -15.77 4.38
C ILE A 128 -8.13 -14.56 3.86
N ALA A 129 -8.70 -13.77 4.77
CA ALA A 129 -9.47 -12.57 4.40
C ALA A 129 -8.58 -11.47 3.81
N ILE A 130 -7.36 -11.33 4.32
CA ILE A 130 -6.36 -10.40 3.80
C ILE A 130 -5.95 -10.79 2.38
N ASP A 131 -5.66 -12.07 2.14
CA ASP A 131 -5.25 -12.60 0.84
C ASP A 131 -6.34 -12.37 -0.22
N GLU A 132 -7.62 -12.57 0.12
CA GLU A 132 -8.74 -12.31 -0.79
C GLU A 132 -8.80 -10.83 -1.25
N GLU A 133 -8.64 -9.88 -0.32
CA GLU A 133 -8.66 -8.46 -0.65
C GLU A 133 -7.42 -8.00 -1.42
N VAL A 134 -6.24 -8.51 -1.05
CA VAL A 134 -4.98 -8.24 -1.76
C VAL A 134 -5.05 -8.80 -3.17
N GLU A 135 -5.50 -10.05 -3.34
CA GLU A 135 -5.61 -10.71 -4.64
C GLU A 135 -6.54 -9.94 -5.59
N ALA A 136 -7.66 -9.40 -5.10
CA ALA A 136 -8.58 -8.60 -5.91
C ALA A 136 -7.90 -7.37 -6.53
N ILE A 137 -7.07 -6.66 -5.75
CA ILE A 137 -6.31 -5.52 -6.26
C ILE A 137 -5.24 -5.99 -7.24
N MET A 138 -4.48 -7.03 -6.89
CA MET A 138 -3.40 -7.55 -7.73
C MET A 138 -3.91 -8.01 -9.10
N LYS A 139 -5.03 -8.73 -9.13
CA LYS A 139 -5.70 -9.16 -10.38
C LYS A 139 -6.05 -7.97 -11.26
N THR A 140 -6.57 -6.90 -10.69
CA THR A 140 -6.97 -5.71 -11.47
C THR A 140 -5.75 -4.95 -12.01
N ILE A 141 -4.69 -4.82 -11.21
CA ILE A 141 -3.42 -4.22 -11.66
C ILE A 141 -2.82 -5.03 -12.82
N ALA A 142 -2.76 -6.35 -12.67
CA ALA A 142 -2.25 -7.25 -13.70
C ALA A 142 -3.13 -7.23 -14.97
N ALA A 143 -4.46 -7.23 -14.82
CA ALA A 143 -5.40 -7.11 -15.93
C ALA A 143 -5.26 -5.78 -16.69
N SER A 144 -4.78 -4.73 -16.02
CA SER A 144 -4.45 -3.44 -16.64
C SER A 144 -3.07 -3.42 -17.32
N ASN A 145 -2.41 -4.59 -17.45
CA ASN A 145 -1.07 -4.76 -18.01
C ASN A 145 0.00 -3.90 -17.29
N LYS A 146 -0.11 -3.78 -15.96
CA LYS A 146 0.83 -3.06 -15.10
C LYS A 146 1.54 -4.00 -14.15
N ILE A 147 2.68 -3.54 -13.64
CA ILE A 147 3.51 -4.31 -12.71
C ILE A 147 3.22 -3.81 -11.29
N PRO A 148 2.65 -4.65 -10.40
CA PRO A 148 2.50 -4.28 -9.00
C PRO A 148 3.86 -4.23 -8.29
N ILE A 149 4.07 -3.20 -7.48
CA ILE A 149 5.19 -3.08 -6.54
C ILE A 149 4.58 -3.01 -5.15
N ILE A 150 4.89 -4.01 -4.32
CA ILE A 150 4.28 -4.18 -3.01
C ILE A 150 5.32 -3.93 -1.93
N ILE A 151 4.97 -3.09 -0.96
CA ILE A 151 5.82 -2.79 0.19
C ILE A 151 4.99 -2.99 1.45
N GLY A 152 5.49 -3.83 2.36
CA GLY A 152 4.74 -4.27 3.52
C GLY A 152 5.48 -5.35 4.30
N GLY A 153 4.71 -6.03 5.15
CA GLY A 153 5.01 -7.32 5.76
C GLY A 153 4.10 -8.37 5.20
#